data_AF-A0A959HV02-F1
#
_entry.id   AF-A0A959HV02-F1
#
_cell.length_a   1.000
_cell.length_b   1.000
_cell.length_c   1.000
_cell.angle_alpha   90.00
_cell.angle_beta   90.00
_cell.angle_gamma   90.00
#
_symmetry.space_group_name_H-M   'P 1'
#
loop_
_entity.id
_entity.type
_entity.pdbx_description
1 polymer ?
#
loop_
_entity_poly.entity_id
_entity_poly.type
_entity_poly.pdbx_seq_one_letter_code
_entity_poly.pdbx_strand_id
1 'polypeptide(L)'
;PYTNQADPKNITVGNPSLDAEISHNIELGFNKFFGLSSLNAAVYRRFTNNAIEAVRLIKGDTIVTTYFNQANNTNTGINLSGNIMKGFKFMVGGNIDLSYVEVENKTLGINNTGINYGVNGFLNWTIYESWGVQAYGGFRGPTITSQGKSTSFYFYGIGAKRDLMNKKATLSIGLDNPFTPYQKMKTELNVNGAQFNSVNKFYAFGGRISFNWMFGKMSFSNKKNNQGIENDDLKKGNDGQGMGGQGMGGIK
;
A
#
# COMPACT_ATOMS: atom_id res chain seq x y z
N PRO A 1 26.43 -11.07 10.61
CA PRO A 1 25.45 -10.00 10.87
C PRO A 1 26.19 -8.69 11.13
N TYR A 2 25.79 -7.58 10.48
CA TYR A 2 26.44 -6.29 10.69
C TYR A 2 25.88 -5.59 11.93
N THR A 3 26.76 -4.98 12.72
CA THR A 3 26.42 -4.22 13.93
C THR A 3 26.53 -2.74 13.60
N ASN A 4 25.43 -2.01 13.75
CA ASN A 4 25.43 -0.55 13.66
C ASN A 4 25.63 0.05 15.06
N GLN A 5 26.73 0.80 15.23
CA GLN A 5 27.13 1.49 16.46
C GLN A 5 27.25 3.01 16.28
N ALA A 6 26.54 3.59 15.29
CA ALA A 6 26.53 5.04 15.10
C ALA A 6 26.06 5.81 16.36
N ASP A 7 25.22 5.19 17.18
CA ASP A 7 24.91 5.61 18.55
C ASP A 7 25.40 4.53 19.54
N PRO A 8 26.46 4.80 20.34
CA PRO A 8 27.02 3.83 21.28
C PRO A 8 26.05 3.34 22.36
N LYS A 9 24.97 4.11 22.63
CA LYS A 9 23.93 3.74 23.60
C LYS A 9 22.70 3.10 22.94
N ASN A 10 22.64 3.07 21.61
CA ASN A 10 21.56 2.47 20.84
C ASN A 10 22.10 1.67 19.65
N ILE A 11 22.44 0.40 19.92
CA ILE A 11 23.09 -0.49 18.98
C ILE A 11 22.03 -1.31 18.24
N THR A 12 22.14 -1.42 16.91
CA THR A 12 21.28 -2.32 16.12
C THR A 12 22.10 -3.48 15.56
N VAL A 13 21.65 -4.72 15.80
CA VAL A 13 22.35 -5.94 15.37
C VAL A 13 21.37 -6.88 14.67
N GLY A 14 21.72 -7.31 13.44
CA GLY A 14 20.95 -8.32 12.73
C GLY A 14 21.06 -9.71 13.39
N ASN A 15 20.04 -10.54 13.22
CA ASN A 15 20.06 -11.93 13.70
C ASN A 15 20.18 -12.89 12.50
N PRO A 16 21.27 -13.66 12.37
CA PRO A 16 21.44 -14.61 11.27
C PRO A 16 20.65 -15.92 11.47
N SER A 17 20.12 -16.15 12.68
CA SER A 17 19.37 -17.36 13.03
C SER A 17 17.86 -17.17 12.82
N LEU A 18 17.48 -16.28 11.90
CA LEU A 18 16.07 -16.05 11.59
C LEU A 18 15.56 -17.16 10.69
N ASP A 19 14.41 -17.71 11.07
CA ASP A 19 13.63 -18.61 10.24
C ASP A 19 12.68 -17.82 9.32
N ALA A 20 12.05 -18.50 8.38
CA ALA A 20 11.04 -17.88 7.54
C ALA A 20 9.78 -17.53 8.35
N GLU A 21 9.14 -16.42 8.00
CA GLU A 21 7.76 -16.13 8.39
C GLU A 21 6.80 -16.92 7.49
N ILE A 22 5.79 -17.55 8.07
CA ILE A 22 4.75 -18.25 7.30
C ILE A 22 3.45 -17.47 7.46
N SER A 23 2.92 -16.95 6.35
CA SER A 23 1.68 -16.18 6.35
C SER A 23 0.59 -16.86 5.53
N HIS A 24 -0.59 -17.04 6.14
CA HIS A 24 -1.81 -17.49 5.48
C HIS A 24 -2.77 -16.31 5.37
N ASN A 25 -3.23 -16.00 4.17
CA ASN A 25 -4.19 -14.93 3.92
C ASN A 25 -5.47 -15.48 3.33
N ILE A 26 -6.60 -15.11 3.91
CA ILE A 26 -7.95 -15.41 3.41
C ILE A 26 -8.61 -14.07 3.11
N GLU A 27 -9.08 -13.87 1.89
CA GLU A 27 -9.70 -12.63 1.45
C GLU A 27 -10.99 -12.92 0.67
N LEU A 28 -12.03 -12.17 0.98
CA LEU A 28 -13.26 -12.11 0.20
C LEU A 28 -13.41 -10.71 -0.39
N GLY A 29 -13.30 -10.62 -1.71
CA GLY A 29 -13.40 -9.37 -2.46
C GLY A 29 -14.71 -9.24 -3.23
N PHE A 30 -15.22 -8.02 -3.28
CA PHE A 30 -16.30 -7.57 -4.15
C PHE A 30 -15.81 -6.40 -4.99
N ASN A 31 -16.00 -6.47 -6.30
CA ASN A 31 -15.70 -5.39 -7.23
C ASN A 31 -16.96 -5.08 -8.05
N LYS A 32 -17.21 -3.79 -8.27
CA LYS A 32 -18.27 -3.33 -9.17
C LYS A 32 -17.84 -2.10 -9.96
N PHE A 33 -18.11 -2.13 -11.26
CA PHE A 33 -17.94 -1.00 -12.16
C PHE A 33 -19.28 -0.31 -12.42
N PHE A 34 -19.24 1.02 -12.48
CA PHE A 34 -20.37 1.87 -12.84
C PHE A 34 -19.91 2.84 -13.94
N GLY A 35 -19.97 2.36 -15.18
CA GLY A 35 -19.37 3.06 -16.32
C GLY A 35 -17.86 3.20 -16.14
N LEU A 36 -17.38 4.45 -16.07
CA LEU A 36 -15.97 4.78 -15.90
C LEU A 36 -15.49 4.75 -14.43
N SER A 37 -16.40 4.52 -13.49
CA SER A 37 -16.13 4.52 -12.04
C SER A 37 -16.03 3.09 -11.52
N SER A 38 -15.32 2.89 -10.42
CA SER A 38 -15.22 1.57 -9.78
C SER A 38 -15.28 1.64 -8.27
N LEU A 39 -15.78 0.57 -7.68
CA LEU A 39 -15.80 0.31 -6.26
C LEU A 39 -15.24 -1.09 -6.01
N ASN A 40 -14.36 -1.20 -5.03
CA ASN A 40 -13.84 -2.44 -4.49
C ASN A 40 -14.06 -2.44 -2.99
N ALA A 41 -14.51 -3.58 -2.47
CA ALA A 41 -14.58 -3.86 -1.06
C ALA A 41 -13.93 -5.23 -0.83
N ALA A 42 -13.10 -5.36 0.19
CA ALA A 42 -12.54 -6.63 0.58
C ALA A 42 -12.60 -6.77 2.09
N VAL A 43 -12.92 -7.98 2.56
CA VAL A 43 -12.71 -8.37 3.96
C VAL A 43 -11.62 -9.43 3.93
N TYR A 44 -10.62 -9.28 4.80
CA TYR A 44 -9.48 -10.17 4.84
C TYR A 44 -9.13 -10.58 6.26
N ARG A 45 -8.50 -11.75 6.36
CA ARG A 45 -7.85 -12.21 7.58
C ARG A 45 -6.51 -12.83 7.22
N ARG A 46 -5.45 -12.28 7.82
CA ARG A 46 -4.08 -12.73 7.66
C ARG A 46 -3.55 -13.28 8.98
N PHE A 47 -2.98 -14.47 8.93
CA PHE A 47 -2.28 -15.10 10.05
C PHE A 47 -0.82 -15.23 9.67
N THR A 48 0.07 -14.56 10.39
CA THR A 48 1.52 -14.70 10.22
C THR A 48 2.08 -15.38 11.46
N ASN A 49 2.53 -16.61 11.28
CA ASN A 49 3.25 -17.36 12.28
C ASN A 49 4.74 -17.05 12.19
N ASN A 50 5.41 -17.10 13.34
CA ASN A 50 6.87 -16.93 13.41
C ASN A 50 7.33 -15.56 12.87
N ALA A 51 6.50 -14.53 13.05
CA ALA A 51 6.76 -13.17 12.61
C ALA A 51 8.05 -12.62 13.25
N ILE A 52 8.88 -12.02 12.41
CA ILE A 52 10.13 -11.36 12.74
C ILE A 52 9.78 -9.98 13.26
N GLU A 53 9.97 -9.77 14.56
CA GLU A 53 9.79 -8.46 15.16
C GLU A 53 11.11 -7.90 15.68
N ALA A 54 11.24 -6.58 15.61
CA ALA A 54 12.32 -5.87 16.27
C ALA A 54 12.08 -5.91 17.78
N VAL A 55 13.02 -6.50 18.51
CA VAL A 55 13.02 -6.57 19.98
C VAL A 55 14.12 -5.67 20.51
N ARG A 56 13.76 -4.81 21.47
CA ARG A 56 14.73 -4.02 22.22
C ARG A 56 15.08 -4.71 23.53
N LEU A 57 16.37 -4.90 23.76
CA LEU A 57 16.93 -5.51 24.96
C LEU A 57 17.79 -4.47 25.69
N ILE A 58 17.67 -4.41 27.01
CA ILE A 58 18.53 -3.58 27.86
C ILE A 58 19.74 -4.42 28.26
N LYS A 59 20.95 -3.96 27.94
CA LYS A 59 22.22 -4.60 28.33
C LYS A 59 23.12 -3.56 29.01
N GLY A 60 23.10 -3.53 30.34
CA GLY A 60 23.76 -2.48 31.11
C GLY A 60 23.17 -1.11 30.75
N ASP A 61 24.04 -0.16 30.36
CA ASP A 61 23.67 1.21 29.99
C ASP A 61 23.32 1.37 28.49
N THR A 62 23.26 0.26 27.74
CA THR A 62 23.04 0.26 26.29
C THR A 62 21.72 -0.43 25.94
N ILE A 63 20.99 0.15 24.98
CA ILE A 63 19.85 -0.48 24.33
C ILE A 63 20.35 -1.19 23.08
N VAL A 64 20.06 -2.49 22.97
CA VAL A 64 20.36 -3.30 21.79
C VAL A 64 19.07 -3.67 21.10
N THR A 65 18.89 -3.22 19.86
CA THR A 65 17.79 -3.62 18.99
C THR A 65 18.23 -4.79 18.12
N THR A 66 17.49 -5.89 18.14
CA THR A 66 17.70 -7.04 17.27
C THR A 66 16.37 -7.59 16.76
N TYR A 67 16.39 -8.71 16.03
CA TYR A 67 15.22 -9.29 15.39
C TYR A 67 15.07 -10.75 15.80
N PHE A 68 13.84 -11.18 16.06
CA PHE A 68 13.56 -12.58 16.35
C PHE A 68 12.22 -13.01 15.76
N ASN A 69 12.15 -14.29 15.33
CA ASN A 69 10.90 -14.95 14.98
C ASN A 69 10.12 -15.38 16.24
N GLN A 70 9.50 -14.43 16.92
CA GLN A 70 8.90 -14.68 18.24
C GLN A 70 7.44 -14.26 18.34
N ALA A 71 6.90 -13.65 17.28
CA ALA A 71 5.54 -13.14 17.27
C ALA A 71 4.62 -13.99 16.40
N ASN A 72 3.37 -14.14 16.83
CA ASN A 72 2.26 -14.50 15.98
C ASN A 72 1.41 -13.27 15.77
N ASN A 73 1.16 -12.91 14.51
CA ASN A 73 0.39 -11.74 14.14
C ASN A 73 -0.89 -12.17 13.42
N THR A 74 -2.04 -11.83 14.00
CA THR A 74 -3.34 -11.97 13.33
C THR A 74 -3.84 -10.58 12.97
N ASN A 75 -4.18 -10.39 11.70
CA ASN A 75 -4.74 -9.15 11.20
C ASN A 75 -6.07 -9.40 10.50
N THR A 76 -7.16 -8.90 11.06
CA THR A 76 -8.51 -9.01 10.48
C THR A 76 -8.99 -7.64 10.08
N GLY A 77 -9.31 -7.44 8.80
CA GLY A 77 -9.59 -6.10 8.30
C GLY A 77 -10.56 -6.03 7.14
N ILE A 78 -10.92 -4.79 6.84
CA ILE A 78 -11.76 -4.40 5.73
C ILE A 78 -11.01 -3.33 4.94
N ASN A 79 -11.01 -3.49 3.62
CA ASN A 79 -10.46 -2.54 2.69
C ASN A 79 -11.55 -2.06 1.74
N LEU A 80 -11.76 -0.76 1.63
CA LEU A 80 -12.67 -0.14 0.69
C LEU A 80 -11.86 0.76 -0.23
N SER A 81 -11.94 0.58 -1.54
CA SER A 81 -11.32 1.48 -2.50
C SER A 81 -12.24 1.77 -3.65
N GLY A 82 -12.06 2.91 -4.29
CA GLY A 82 -12.86 3.24 -5.45
C GLY A 82 -12.46 4.54 -6.08
N ASN A 83 -13.05 4.79 -7.23
CA ASN A 83 -12.93 6.07 -7.91
C ASN A 83 -14.23 6.41 -8.64
N ILE A 84 -14.43 7.71 -8.80
CA ILE A 84 -15.48 8.30 -9.61
C ILE A 84 -14.80 9.04 -10.74
N MET A 85 -15.11 8.66 -11.99
CA MET A 85 -14.63 9.34 -13.18
C MET A 85 -15.79 9.96 -13.96
N LYS A 86 -15.67 11.27 -14.27
CA LYS A 86 -16.64 12.04 -15.07
C LYS A 86 -15.98 12.56 -16.34
N GLY A 87 -16.45 12.07 -17.49
CA GLY A 87 -16.12 12.59 -18.82
C GLY A 87 -14.62 12.61 -19.17
N PHE A 88 -13.83 11.68 -18.62
CA PHE A 88 -12.36 11.59 -18.78
C PHE A 88 -11.55 12.84 -18.38
N LYS A 89 -12.21 13.86 -17.81
CA LYS A 89 -11.59 15.11 -17.39
C LYS A 89 -11.47 15.19 -15.88
N PHE A 90 -12.35 14.52 -15.14
CA PHE A 90 -12.34 14.54 -13.69
C PHE A 90 -12.32 13.11 -13.15
N MET A 91 -11.40 12.85 -12.23
CA MET A 91 -11.32 11.59 -11.51
C MET A 91 -10.97 11.88 -10.06
N VAL A 92 -11.78 11.37 -9.14
CA VAL A 92 -11.50 11.39 -7.71
C VAL A 92 -11.56 9.96 -7.22
N GLY A 93 -10.65 9.57 -6.35
CA GLY A 93 -10.63 8.22 -5.81
C GLY A 93 -9.88 8.15 -4.51
N GLY A 94 -9.94 6.98 -3.90
CA GLY A 94 -9.25 6.74 -2.65
C GLY A 94 -9.43 5.34 -2.14
N ASN A 95 -8.82 5.12 -0.98
CA ASN A 95 -8.81 3.88 -0.26
C ASN A 95 -8.93 4.14 1.23
N ILE A 96 -9.73 3.32 1.90
CA ILE A 96 -9.85 3.25 3.35
C ILE A 96 -9.53 1.82 3.75
N ASP A 97 -8.65 1.68 4.73
CA ASP A 97 -8.25 0.41 5.33
C ASP A 97 -8.50 0.50 6.83
N LEU A 98 -9.16 -0.52 7.39
CA LEU A 98 -9.40 -0.64 8.82
C LEU A 98 -9.16 -2.08 9.22
N SER A 99 -8.32 -2.29 10.22
CA SER A 99 -7.99 -3.64 10.66
C SER A 99 -7.70 -3.73 12.15
N TYR A 100 -8.12 -4.85 12.74
CA TYR A 100 -7.81 -5.22 14.10
C TYR A 100 -6.61 -6.17 14.09
N VAL A 101 -5.56 -5.76 14.81
CA VAL A 101 -4.29 -6.47 14.90
C VAL A 101 -4.16 -7.06 16.28
N GLU A 102 -3.76 -8.32 16.31
CA GLU A 102 -3.40 -9.08 17.51
C GLU A 102 -1.97 -9.56 17.33
N VAL A 103 -1.09 -9.15 18.23
CA VAL A 103 0.31 -9.57 18.26
C VAL A 103 0.55 -10.32 19.55
N GLU A 104 0.94 -11.59 19.43
CA GLU A 104 1.32 -12.44 20.56
C GLU A 104 2.81 -12.74 20.46
N ASN A 105 3.62 -12.27 21.41
CA ASN A 105 5.02 -12.63 21.54
C ASN A 105 5.18 -13.69 22.63
N LYS A 106 5.31 -14.96 22.21
CA LYS A 106 5.34 -16.11 23.14
C LYS A 106 6.60 -16.16 23.99
N THR A 107 7.72 -15.68 23.46
CA THR A 107 9.01 -15.71 24.17
C THR A 107 9.09 -14.70 25.30
N LEU A 108 8.49 -13.52 25.12
CA LEU A 108 8.43 -12.49 26.15
C LEU A 108 7.17 -12.61 27.03
N GLY A 109 6.20 -13.45 26.65
CA GLY A 109 4.91 -13.56 27.33
C GLY A 109 4.07 -12.28 27.23
N ILE A 110 4.27 -11.50 26.16
CA ILE A 110 3.61 -10.21 25.94
C ILE A 110 2.62 -10.36 24.80
N ASN A 111 1.40 -9.86 25.02
CA ASN A 111 0.41 -9.67 23.97
C ASN A 111 0.12 -8.19 23.79
N ASN A 112 -0.20 -7.79 22.57
CA ASN A 112 -0.68 -6.46 22.28
C ASN A 112 -1.76 -6.53 21.20
N THR A 113 -2.76 -5.67 21.31
CA THR A 113 -3.84 -5.58 20.33
C THR A 113 -4.15 -4.14 20.02
N GLY A 114 -4.73 -3.90 18.85
CA GLY A 114 -5.23 -2.57 18.54
C GLY A 114 -5.75 -2.44 17.11
N ILE A 115 -6.18 -1.22 16.80
CA ILE A 115 -6.78 -0.89 15.52
C ILE A 115 -5.76 -0.15 14.67
N ASN A 116 -5.44 -0.73 13.52
CA ASN A 116 -4.75 -0.05 12.43
C ASN A 116 -5.80 0.53 11.48
N TYR A 117 -5.59 1.77 11.06
CA TYR A 117 -6.46 2.40 10.07
C TYR A 117 -5.67 3.32 9.17
N GLY A 118 -6.12 3.43 7.93
CA GLY A 118 -5.53 4.30 6.93
C GLY A 118 -6.58 4.80 5.96
N VAL A 119 -6.41 6.04 5.52
CA VAL A 119 -7.17 6.61 4.43
C VAL A 119 -6.21 7.28 3.48
N ASN A 120 -6.39 7.10 2.19
CA ASN A 120 -5.71 7.89 1.18
C ASN A 120 -6.66 8.20 0.04
N GLY A 121 -6.31 9.22 -0.73
CA GLY A 121 -7.13 9.66 -1.84
C GLY A 121 -6.35 10.54 -2.80
N PHE A 122 -6.95 10.72 -3.96
CA PHE A 122 -6.43 11.56 -5.01
C PHE A 122 -7.57 12.23 -5.78
N LEU A 123 -7.21 13.32 -6.43
CA LEU A 123 -8.04 14.07 -7.36
C LEU A 123 -7.18 14.41 -8.57
N ASN A 124 -7.70 14.12 -9.75
CA ASN A 124 -7.15 14.52 -11.04
C ASN A 124 -8.24 15.29 -11.78
N TRP A 125 -7.93 16.52 -12.19
CA TRP A 125 -8.85 17.34 -12.97
C TRP A 125 -8.13 18.00 -14.14
N THR A 126 -8.45 17.57 -15.36
CA THR A 126 -8.05 18.22 -16.60
C THR A 126 -8.92 19.45 -16.85
N ILE A 127 -8.29 20.62 -16.82
CA ILE A 127 -8.88 21.92 -17.07
C ILE A 127 -8.43 22.35 -18.48
N TYR A 128 -9.34 22.72 -19.37
CA TYR A 128 -9.02 23.20 -20.73
C TYR A 128 -8.10 22.29 -21.56
N GLU A 129 -8.48 21.03 -21.80
CA GLU A 129 -7.85 19.98 -22.66
C GLU A 129 -6.36 19.63 -22.45
N SER A 130 -5.55 20.59 -22.01
CA SER A 130 -4.11 20.58 -21.94
C SER A 130 -3.60 21.03 -20.57
N TRP A 131 -4.42 21.60 -19.67
CA TRP A 131 -4.00 21.84 -18.29
C TRP A 131 -4.62 20.81 -17.36
N GLY A 132 -3.96 20.53 -16.26
CA GLY A 132 -4.48 19.63 -15.25
C GLY A 132 -4.04 20.02 -13.85
N VAL A 133 -4.91 19.79 -12.88
CA VAL A 133 -4.62 19.88 -11.46
C VAL A 133 -4.66 18.48 -10.88
N GLN A 134 -3.71 18.20 -9.99
CA GLN A 134 -3.61 16.95 -9.26
C GLN A 134 -3.50 17.28 -7.79
N ALA A 135 -4.27 16.60 -6.97
CA ALA A 135 -4.12 16.64 -5.52
C ALA A 135 -4.15 15.21 -5.00
N TYR A 136 -3.45 14.98 -3.91
CA TYR A 136 -3.45 13.68 -3.26
C TYR A 136 -3.14 13.86 -1.78
N GLY A 137 -3.48 12.84 -1.00
CA GLY A 137 -3.10 12.80 0.38
C GLY A 137 -3.60 11.57 1.08
N GLY A 138 -3.21 11.44 2.33
CA GLY A 138 -3.61 10.34 3.17
C GLY A 138 -3.14 10.50 4.59
N PHE A 139 -3.68 9.66 5.43
CA PHE A 139 -3.37 9.51 6.84
C PHE A 139 -3.29 8.03 7.13
N ARG A 140 -2.26 7.62 7.86
CA ARG A 140 -2.18 6.30 8.49
C ARG A 140 -2.07 6.49 9.99
N GLY A 141 -2.94 5.79 10.72
CA GLY A 141 -2.93 5.74 12.17
C GLY A 141 -1.68 5.04 12.73
N PRO A 142 -1.57 4.98 14.07
CA PRO A 142 -0.50 4.26 14.73
C PRO A 142 -0.46 2.78 14.29
N THR A 143 0.74 2.21 14.20
CA THR A 143 0.92 0.77 13.94
C THR A 143 1.23 0.05 15.24
N ILE A 144 0.49 -1.01 15.55
CA ILE A 144 0.69 -1.83 16.74
C ILE A 144 1.84 -2.83 16.53
N THR A 145 2.71 -2.95 17.53
CA THR A 145 3.79 -3.97 17.62
C THR A 145 3.66 -4.72 18.94
N SER A 146 4.34 -5.86 19.12
CA SER A 146 4.28 -6.58 20.42
C SER A 146 4.68 -5.70 21.61
N GLN A 147 5.71 -4.86 21.46
CA GLN A 147 6.23 -4.02 22.53
C GLN A 147 5.56 -2.63 22.61
N GLY A 148 4.62 -2.27 21.73
CA GLY A 148 3.94 -0.97 21.84
C GLY A 148 3.28 -0.48 20.55
N LYS A 149 3.44 0.81 20.24
CA LYS A 149 2.85 1.44 19.05
C LYS A 149 3.80 2.45 18.40
N SER A 150 3.85 2.41 17.07
CA SER A 150 4.55 3.38 16.23
C SER A 150 3.60 4.48 15.76
N THR A 151 4.14 5.62 15.35
CA THR A 151 3.40 6.85 15.10
C THR A 151 2.38 6.75 13.96
N SER A 152 1.40 7.65 13.98
CA SER A 152 0.64 8.01 12.79
C SER A 152 1.44 8.93 11.88
N PHE A 153 1.27 8.81 10.56
CA PHE A 153 1.82 9.78 9.61
C PHE A 153 0.73 10.22 8.63
N TYR A 154 0.92 11.41 8.07
CA TYR A 154 0.05 11.91 7.01
C TYR A 154 0.89 12.52 5.91
N PHE A 155 0.32 12.61 4.74
CA PHE A 155 0.95 13.26 3.61
C PHE A 155 -0.13 13.90 2.75
N TYR A 156 0.21 14.99 2.10
CA TYR A 156 -0.64 15.57 1.08
C TYR A 156 0.22 16.36 0.11
N GLY A 157 -0.28 16.51 -1.10
CA GLY A 157 0.39 17.29 -2.12
C GLY A 157 -0.58 17.80 -3.15
N ILE A 158 -0.15 18.87 -3.81
CA ILE A 158 -0.88 19.49 -4.91
C ILE A 158 0.10 19.74 -6.05
N GLY A 159 -0.38 19.60 -7.28
CA GLY A 159 0.40 19.85 -8.47
C GLY A 159 -0.45 20.33 -9.63
N ALA A 160 0.23 20.98 -10.56
CA ALA A 160 -0.32 21.38 -11.83
C ALA A 160 0.50 20.73 -12.94
N LYS A 161 -0.18 20.37 -14.03
CA LYS A 161 0.46 19.84 -15.24
C LYS A 161 -0.07 20.55 -16.46
N ARG A 162 0.76 20.57 -17.50
CA ARG A 162 0.41 21.01 -18.83
C ARG A 162 0.85 19.98 -19.86
N ASP A 163 -0.10 19.48 -20.63
CA ASP A 163 0.14 18.68 -21.81
C ASP A 163 0.54 19.59 -22.97
N LEU A 164 1.55 19.15 -23.70
CA LEU A 164 2.21 19.81 -24.83
C LEU A 164 2.22 18.85 -26.01
N MET A 165 2.46 19.38 -27.22
CA MET A 165 2.63 18.57 -28.44
C MET A 165 1.48 17.57 -28.68
N ASN A 166 0.22 18.02 -28.55
CA ASN A 166 -0.98 17.16 -28.63
C ASN A 166 -0.91 15.95 -27.68
N LYS A 167 -0.60 16.20 -26.41
CA LYS A 167 -0.46 15.20 -25.34
C LYS A 167 0.72 14.23 -25.50
N LYS A 168 1.69 14.53 -26.37
CA LYS A 168 2.93 13.75 -26.49
C LYS A 168 3.98 14.13 -25.46
N ALA A 169 3.90 15.32 -24.90
CA ALA A 169 4.76 15.74 -23.79
C ALA A 169 3.91 16.31 -22.66
N THR A 170 4.37 16.18 -21.42
CA THR A 170 3.72 16.74 -20.24
C THR A 170 4.77 17.36 -19.34
N LEU A 171 4.57 18.62 -18.97
CA LEU A 171 5.34 19.30 -17.93
C LEU A 171 4.48 19.39 -16.67
N SER A 172 5.01 19.00 -15.52
CA SER A 172 4.29 19.09 -14.24
C SER A 172 5.14 19.70 -13.15
N ILE A 173 4.49 20.45 -12.27
CA ILE A 173 5.04 20.98 -11.03
C ILE A 173 4.18 20.52 -9.85
N GLY A 174 4.78 20.33 -8.68
CA GLY A 174 4.04 19.98 -7.48
C GLY A 174 4.78 20.30 -6.20
N LEU A 175 4.00 20.34 -5.12
CA LEU A 175 4.45 20.57 -3.76
C LEU A 175 3.85 19.49 -2.87
N ASP A 176 4.67 18.94 -2.00
CA ASP A 176 4.35 17.93 -1.01
C ASP A 176 4.51 18.54 0.39
N ASN A 177 3.51 18.39 1.24
CA ASN A 177 3.40 18.95 2.58
C ASN A 177 3.76 20.45 2.70
N PRO A 178 3.28 21.35 1.81
CA PRO A 178 3.67 22.77 1.80
C PRO A 178 3.39 23.54 3.09
N PHE A 179 2.37 23.13 3.86
CA PHE A 179 1.97 23.81 5.10
C PHE A 179 2.47 23.10 6.36
N THR A 180 3.02 21.89 6.24
CA THR A 180 3.48 21.07 7.37
C THR A 180 4.85 20.46 7.05
N PRO A 181 5.91 21.29 6.95
CA PRO A 181 7.23 20.86 6.51
C PRO A 181 7.94 19.93 7.49
N TYR A 182 7.54 19.92 8.77
CA TYR A 182 8.09 19.01 9.77
C TYR A 182 7.01 18.09 10.31
N GLN A 183 7.31 16.80 10.34
CA GLN A 183 6.45 15.80 10.96
C GLN A 183 7.18 15.11 12.10
N LYS A 184 6.41 14.77 13.15
CA LYS A 184 6.93 14.10 14.35
C LYS A 184 6.54 12.63 14.30
N MET A 185 7.52 11.74 14.30
CA MET A 185 7.34 10.32 14.50
C MET A 185 7.57 9.96 15.96
N LYS A 186 6.49 9.67 16.68
CA LYS A 186 6.52 9.18 18.05
C LYS A 186 6.46 7.66 18.10
N THR A 187 7.42 7.03 18.77
CA THR A 187 7.39 5.60 19.08
C THR A 187 7.30 5.44 20.59
N GLU A 188 6.29 4.71 21.05
CA GLU A 188 6.05 4.41 22.46
C GLU A 188 6.18 2.90 22.62
N LEU A 189 7.17 2.46 23.40
CA LEU A 189 7.43 1.04 23.67
C LEU A 189 7.40 0.80 25.18
N ASN A 190 6.88 -0.35 25.57
CA ASN A 190 7.02 -0.92 26.90
C ASN A 190 7.98 -2.10 26.81
N VAL A 191 9.13 -1.97 27.46
CA VAL A 191 10.17 -3.00 27.49
C VAL A 191 10.38 -3.38 28.95
N ASN A 192 9.87 -4.55 29.36
CA ASN A 192 10.00 -5.10 30.71
C ASN A 192 9.59 -4.11 31.83
N GLY A 193 8.50 -3.36 31.63
CA GLY A 193 7.98 -2.38 32.59
C GLY A 193 8.60 -0.99 32.50
N ALA A 194 9.65 -0.80 31.70
CA ALA A 194 10.20 0.52 31.39
C ALA A 194 9.48 1.11 30.15
N GLN A 195 9.03 2.36 30.28
CA GLN A 195 8.49 3.10 29.14
C GLN A 195 9.62 3.77 28.35
N PHE A 196 9.68 3.47 27.05
CA PHE A 196 10.58 4.11 26.12
C PHE A 196 9.80 4.98 25.14
N ASN A 197 10.10 6.28 25.16
CA ASN A 197 9.48 7.26 24.29
C ASN A 197 10.54 7.87 23.37
N SER A 198 10.38 7.69 22.06
CA SER A 198 11.25 8.31 21.06
C SER A 198 10.45 9.23 20.17
N VAL A 199 10.97 10.44 19.93
CA VAL A 199 10.38 11.41 19.01
C VAL A 199 11.42 11.76 17.96
N ASN A 200 11.24 11.24 16.75
CA ASN A 200 12.01 11.65 15.59
C ASN A 200 11.25 12.78 14.87
N LYS A 201 11.96 13.80 14.39
CA LYS A 201 11.38 14.84 13.55
C LYS A 201 12.02 14.74 12.18
N PHE A 202 11.22 14.57 11.14
CA PHE A 202 11.73 14.56 9.77
C PHE A 202 11.13 15.71 8.97
N TYR A 203 11.87 16.13 7.95
CA TYR A 203 11.44 17.15 7.01
C TYR A 203 10.62 16.49 5.89
N ALA A 204 9.35 16.87 5.79
CA ALA A 204 8.36 16.27 4.89
C ALA A 204 8.02 17.16 3.69
N PHE A 205 8.50 18.41 3.66
CA PHE A 205 8.27 19.31 2.54
C PHE A 205 9.13 18.91 1.33
N GLY A 206 8.50 18.83 0.17
CA GLY A 206 9.16 18.53 -1.09
C GLY A 206 8.58 19.35 -2.24
N GLY A 207 9.43 19.76 -3.17
CA GLY A 207 9.02 20.33 -4.45
C GLY A 207 9.40 19.39 -5.58
N ARG A 208 8.53 19.23 -6.57
CA ARG A 208 8.78 18.38 -7.75
C ARG A 208 8.53 19.14 -9.04
N ILE A 209 9.42 18.95 -10.00
CA ILE A 209 9.25 19.36 -11.40
C ILE A 209 9.53 18.11 -12.24
N SER A 210 8.67 17.80 -13.20
CA SER A 210 8.82 16.61 -14.04
C SER A 210 8.44 16.92 -15.48
N PHE A 211 9.25 16.44 -16.41
CA PHE A 211 8.98 16.50 -17.84
C PHE A 211 8.93 15.07 -18.38
N ASN A 212 7.84 14.72 -19.04
CA ASN A 212 7.64 13.44 -19.70
C ASN A 212 7.45 13.66 -21.20
N TRP A 213 8.11 12.87 -22.05
CA TRP A 213 7.98 12.96 -23.50
C TRP A 213 7.90 11.56 -24.12
N MET A 214 6.78 11.29 -24.79
CA MET A 214 6.54 10.06 -25.52
C MET A 214 6.96 10.23 -26.98
N PHE A 215 7.96 9.44 -27.40
CA PHE A 215 8.45 9.38 -28.77
C PHE A 215 8.27 7.97 -29.35
N GLY A 216 8.15 7.87 -30.68
CA GLY A 216 7.90 6.61 -31.40
C GLY A 216 6.42 6.31 -31.67
N LYS A 217 6.17 5.44 -32.66
CA LYS A 217 4.83 4.87 -32.94
C LYS A 217 4.86 3.42 -32.47
N MET A 218 3.99 3.07 -31.52
CA MET A 218 3.79 1.68 -31.11
C MET A 218 2.89 1.01 -32.16
N SER A 219 3.48 0.31 -33.13
CA SER A 219 2.72 -0.47 -34.11
C SER A 219 2.36 -1.82 -33.49
N PHE A 220 1.20 -1.91 -32.85
CA PHE A 220 0.61 -3.21 -32.55
C PHE A 220 0.11 -3.79 -33.88
N SER A 221 0.93 -4.64 -34.52
CA SER A 221 0.43 -5.55 -35.53
C SER A 221 -0.47 -6.55 -34.82
N ASN A 222 -1.79 -6.36 -34.94
CA ASN A 222 -2.77 -7.37 -34.56
C ASN A 222 -2.58 -8.58 -35.50
N LYS A 223 -1.61 -9.43 -35.19
CA LYS A 223 -1.55 -10.77 -35.77
C LYS A 223 -2.71 -11.54 -35.16
N LYS A 224 -3.86 -11.52 -35.84
CA LYS A 224 -5.03 -12.37 -35.55
C LYS A 224 -4.51 -13.81 -35.43
N ASN A 225 -4.41 -14.33 -34.21
CA ASN A 225 -4.27 -15.77 -34.01
C ASN A 225 -5.62 -16.40 -34.37
N ASN A 226 -5.79 -16.74 -35.66
CA ASN A 226 -6.81 -17.67 -36.11
C ASN A 226 -6.41 -19.09 -35.72
N GLN A 227 -6.31 -19.38 -34.42
CA GLN A 227 -6.34 -20.75 -33.92
C GLN A 227 -7.62 -20.91 -33.13
N GLY A 228 -8.73 -21.03 -33.86
CA GLY A 228 -9.92 -21.66 -33.33
C GLY A 228 -9.60 -23.14 -33.14
N ILE A 229 -9.78 -23.64 -31.93
CA ILE A 229 -9.79 -25.09 -31.68
C ILE A 229 -11.06 -25.61 -32.36
N GLU A 230 -10.89 -26.31 -33.47
CA GLU A 230 -11.97 -26.97 -34.19
C GLU A 230 -12.14 -28.37 -33.56
N ASN A 231 -13.12 -28.51 -32.66
CA ASN A 231 -13.50 -29.81 -32.11
C ASN A 231 -14.48 -30.48 -33.08
N ASP A 232 -13.98 -31.41 -33.90
CA ASP A 232 -14.77 -32.23 -34.82
C ASP A 232 -15.34 -33.51 -34.15
N ASP A 233 -15.25 -33.61 -32.82
CA ASP A 233 -15.67 -34.78 -32.03
C ASP A 233 -17.01 -34.61 -31.30
N LEU A 234 -17.74 -33.51 -31.55
CA LEU A 234 -19.07 -33.29 -30.99
C LEU A 234 -20.16 -33.92 -31.88
N LYS A 235 -20.78 -34.98 -31.35
CA LYS A 235 -22.02 -35.58 -31.87
C LYS A 235 -23.06 -34.48 -32.11
N LYS A 236 -23.49 -34.27 -33.37
CA LYS A 236 -24.51 -33.28 -33.75
C LYS A 236 -25.83 -33.57 -33.01
N GLY A 237 -26.00 -32.89 -31.88
CA GLY A 237 -27.21 -32.85 -31.08
C GLY A 237 -28.07 -31.68 -31.53
N ASN A 238 -29.33 -31.99 -31.76
CA ASN A 238 -30.42 -31.16 -32.24
C ASN A 238 -30.49 -29.74 -31.61
N ASP A 239 -30.87 -28.78 -32.45
CA ASP A 239 -31.03 -27.35 -32.17
C ASP A 239 -31.81 -27.01 -30.88
N GLY A 240 -31.33 -26.00 -30.14
CA GLY A 240 -32.06 -25.47 -28.98
C GLY A 240 -31.34 -24.39 -28.16
N GLN A 241 -31.28 -23.17 -28.70
CA GLN A 241 -31.31 -21.88 -27.98
C GLN A 241 -30.27 -21.58 -26.86
N GLY A 242 -29.19 -20.92 -27.27
CA GLY A 242 -28.83 -19.57 -26.78
C GLY A 242 -28.47 -19.36 -25.30
N MET A 243 -27.17 -19.42 -24.98
CA MET A 243 -26.58 -18.63 -23.89
C MET A 243 -25.23 -18.05 -24.34
N GLY A 244 -25.21 -16.74 -24.61
CA GLY A 244 -24.00 -15.98 -24.92
C GLY A 244 -23.22 -15.65 -23.64
N GLY A 245 -22.24 -16.47 -23.30
CA GLY A 245 -21.23 -16.15 -22.29
C GLY A 245 -20.16 -15.24 -22.89
N GLN A 246 -20.16 -13.97 -22.48
CA GLN A 246 -19.09 -13.01 -22.80
C GLN A 246 -17.80 -13.42 -22.08
N GLY A 247 -16.83 -13.87 -22.88
CA GLY A 247 -15.47 -14.18 -22.44
C GLY A 247 -14.75 -12.92 -21.96
N MET A 248 -14.29 -12.98 -20.71
CA MET A 248 -13.29 -12.09 -20.14
C MET A 248 -11.97 -12.23 -20.90
N GLY A 249 -11.58 -11.17 -21.62
CA GLY A 249 -10.25 -11.04 -22.21
C GLY A 249 -9.23 -10.69 -21.13
N GLY A 250 -8.38 -11.65 -20.79
CA GLY A 250 -7.22 -11.48 -19.91
C GLY A 250 -6.14 -10.60 -20.56
N ILE A 251 -5.56 -9.75 -19.73
CA ILE A 251 -4.48 -8.83 -20.05
C ILE A 251 -3.15 -9.60 -20.02
N LYS A 252 -2.42 -9.57 -21.14
CA LYS A 252 -0.95 -9.68 -21.17
C LYS A 252 -0.40 -8.33 -21.61
#